data_AF-A0A067EIW1-F1
#
_entry.id   AF-A0A067EIW1-F1
#
_cell.length_a   1.000
_cell.length_b   1.000
_cell.length_c   1.000
_cell.angle_alpha   90.00
_cell.angle_beta   90.00
_cell.angle_gamma   90.00
#
_symmetry.space_group_name_H-M   'P 1'
#
loop_
_entity.id
_entity.type
_entity.pdbx_description
1 polymer ?
#
loop_
_entity_poly.entity_id
_entity_poly.type
_entity_poly.pdbx_seq_one_letter_code
_entity_poly.pdbx_strand_id
1 'polypeptide(L)'
;MIKDFADLGLVKLQQVGRKESWFIPTKLATNLSMSLTDSSARKEGFVVVETNFRMYAYSTSKLHCEILRLFSKIEYQLPNLIVGAITKESLYNAFENGITAEQ
;
A
#
# COMPACT_ATOMS: atom_id res chain seq x y z
N MET A 1 -27.68 -5.01 2.47
CA MET A 1 -26.85 -6.24 2.43
C MET A 1 -26.40 -6.61 1.02
N ILE A 2 -27.26 -7.09 0.10
CA ILE A 2 -26.82 -7.41 -1.28
C ILE A 2 -26.32 -6.17 -2.05
N LYS A 3 -26.96 -5.01 -1.84
CA LYS A 3 -26.48 -3.73 -2.38
C LYS A 3 -25.11 -3.36 -1.82
N ASP A 4 -24.92 -3.51 -0.52
CA ASP A 4 -23.65 -3.23 0.18
C ASP A 4 -22.52 -4.12 -0.37
N PHE A 5 -22.79 -5.38 -0.70
CA PHE A 5 -21.82 -6.26 -1.36
C PHE A 5 -21.50 -5.83 -2.80
N ALA A 6 -22.44 -5.19 -3.49
CA ALA A 6 -22.19 -4.59 -4.79
C ALA A 6 -21.37 -3.30 -4.68
N ASP A 7 -21.65 -2.47 -3.67
CA ASP A 7 -20.91 -1.24 -3.37
C ASP A 7 -19.44 -1.56 -3.00
N LEU A 8 -19.21 -2.68 -2.32
CA LEU A 8 -17.87 -3.22 -2.02
C LEU A 8 -17.21 -3.95 -3.20
N GLY A 9 -17.90 -4.10 -4.34
CA GLY A 9 -17.40 -4.80 -5.52
C GLY A 9 -17.26 -6.32 -5.36
N LEU A 10 -17.82 -6.90 -4.30
CA LEU A 10 -17.83 -8.35 -4.06
C LEU A 10 -18.79 -9.07 -5.01
N VAL A 11 -19.84 -8.38 -5.42
CA VAL A 11 -20.91 -8.95 -6.23
C VAL A 11 -21.33 -7.99 -7.34
N LYS A 12 -21.48 -8.48 -8.56
CA LYS A 12 -22.09 -7.72 -9.65
C LYS A 12 -23.57 -8.05 -9.74
N LEU A 13 -24.43 -7.05 -9.62
CA LEU A 13 -25.88 -7.22 -9.78
C LEU A 13 -26.25 -7.17 -11.26
N GLN A 14 -26.99 -8.18 -11.72
CA GLN A 14 -27.58 -8.20 -13.05
C GLN A 14 -29.10 -8.14 -12.89
N GLN A 15 -29.72 -7.07 -13.36
CA GLN A 15 -31.17 -6.96 -13.42
C GLN A 15 -31.65 -7.59 -14.72
N VAL A 16 -32.37 -8.70 -14.64
CA VAL A 16 -33.06 -9.29 -15.79
C VAL A 16 -34.55 -8.98 -15.62
N GLY A 17 -34.99 -7.92 -16.29
CA GLY A 17 -36.37 -7.46 -16.24
C GLY A 17 -36.77 -6.80 -14.92
N ARG A 18 -38.09 -6.62 -14.73
CA ARG A 18 -38.68 -5.79 -13.67
C ARG A 18 -38.76 -6.46 -12.29
N LYS A 19 -38.53 -7.77 -12.19
CA LYS A 19 -38.76 -8.57 -10.97
C LYS A 19 -37.64 -9.54 -10.59
N GLU A 20 -36.75 -9.93 -11.51
CA GLU A 20 -35.70 -10.91 -11.22
C GLU A 20 -34.32 -10.24 -11.23
N SER A 21 -33.65 -10.31 -10.08
CA SER A 21 -32.26 -9.87 -9.92
C SER A 21 -31.43 -11.07 -9.50
N TRP A 22 -30.47 -11.45 -10.34
CA TRP A 22 -29.43 -12.41 -9.98
C TRP A 22 -28.10 -11.69 -9.86
N PHE A 23 -27.14 -12.36 -9.26
CA PHE A 23 -25.87 -11.74 -8.93
C PHE A 23 -24.70 -12.67 -9.25
N ILE A 24 -23.57 -12.06 -9.61
CA ILE A 24 -22.35 -12.77 -9.96
C ILE A 24 -21.29 -12.43 -8.90
N PRO A 25 -20.77 -13.42 -8.15
CA PRO A 25 -19.64 -13.19 -7.25
C PRO A 25 -18.40 -12.82 -8.07
N THR A 26 -17.69 -11.78 -7.64
CA THR A 26 -16.42 -11.38 -8.27
C THR A 26 -15.26 -12.19 -7.72
N LYS A 27 -14.08 -12.07 -8.35
CA LYS A 27 -12.83 -12.67 -7.83
C LYS A 27 -12.50 -12.21 -6.40
N LEU A 28 -12.95 -11.02 -6.00
CA LEU A 28 -12.81 -10.55 -4.62
C LEU A 28 -13.59 -11.46 -3.67
N ALA A 29 -14.87 -11.71 -3.96
CA ALA A 29 -15.71 -12.58 -3.14
C ALA A 29 -15.23 -14.03 -3.10
N THR A 30 -14.80 -14.60 -4.24
CA THR A 30 -14.31 -15.99 -4.28
C THR A 30 -13.01 -16.18 -3.52
N ASN A 31 -12.18 -15.13 -3.45
CA ASN A 31 -10.87 -15.19 -2.81
C ASN A 31 -10.88 -14.71 -1.36
N LEU A 32 -12.03 -14.29 -0.80
CA LEU A 32 -12.14 -13.78 0.58
C LEU A 32 -11.63 -14.77 1.64
N SER A 33 -11.90 -16.06 1.45
CA SER A 33 -11.50 -17.11 2.40
C SER A 33 -10.24 -17.88 1.97
N MET A 34 -9.60 -17.46 0.87
CA MET A 34 -8.37 -18.11 0.41
C MET A 34 -7.18 -17.57 1.19
N SER A 35 -6.37 -18.46 1.77
CA SER A 35 -5.11 -18.07 2.39
C SER A 35 -4.16 -17.56 1.32
N LEU A 36 -3.75 -16.29 1.44
CA LEU A 36 -2.76 -15.63 0.59
C LEU A 36 -1.37 -16.23 0.87
N THR A 37 -1.15 -17.49 0.53
CA THR A 37 0.16 -18.11 0.72
C THR A 37 1.19 -17.60 -0.28
N ASP A 38 0.77 -17.11 -1.45
CA ASP A 38 1.70 -16.44 -2.37
C ASP A 38 0.96 -15.70 -3.50
N SER A 39 0.22 -14.62 -3.20
CA SER A 39 -0.10 -13.67 -4.26
C SER A 39 1.15 -12.82 -4.52
N SER A 40 2.11 -13.44 -5.19
CA SER A 40 3.29 -12.86 -5.82
C SER A 40 2.93 -11.93 -6.98
N ALA A 41 1.92 -11.07 -6.78
CA ALA A 41 1.99 -9.74 -7.36
C ALA A 41 3.18 -9.08 -6.65
N ARG A 42 4.37 -9.22 -7.25
CA ARG A 42 5.51 -8.34 -7.04
C ARG A 42 5.00 -6.93 -7.26
N LYS A 43 4.34 -6.34 -6.26
CA LYS A 43 4.13 -4.92 -6.19
C LYS A 43 5.54 -4.40 -6.02
N GLU A 44 6.09 -3.89 -7.12
CA GLU A 44 7.23 -2.99 -7.07
C GLU A 44 7.05 -2.10 -5.84
N GLY A 45 8.05 -2.11 -4.96
CA GLY A 45 7.97 -1.33 -3.74
C GLY A 45 7.75 0.13 -4.13
N PHE A 46 6.69 0.74 -3.61
CA PHE A 46 6.38 2.14 -3.88
C PHE A 46 6.49 2.93 -2.59
N VAL A 47 6.92 4.18 -2.74
CA VAL A 47 7.05 5.15 -1.64
C VAL A 47 6.00 6.23 -1.88
N VAL A 48 5.18 6.48 -0.87
CA VAL A 48 4.21 7.59 -0.83
C VAL A 48 4.73 8.62 0.16
N VAL A 49 4.74 9.88 -0.25
CA VAL A 49 5.08 11.02 0.61
C VAL A 49 3.88 11.93 0.70
N GLU A 50 3.48 12.26 1.93
CA GLU A 50 2.41 13.21 2.23
C GLU A 50 2.94 14.65 2.33
N THR A 51 2.04 15.63 2.24
CA THR A 51 2.38 17.06 2.37
C THR A 51 2.85 17.47 3.76
N ASN A 52 2.65 16.60 4.76
CA ASN A 52 3.11 16.79 6.14
C ASN A 52 4.49 16.14 6.40
N PHE A 53 5.22 15.77 5.34
CA PHE A 53 6.54 15.11 5.37
C PHE A 53 6.55 13.67 5.91
N ARG A 54 5.39 13.03 6.08
CA ARG A 54 5.32 11.59 6.36
C ARG A 54 5.53 10.78 5.11
N MET A 55 6.26 9.68 5.25
CA MET A 55 6.54 8.75 4.17
C MET A 55 6.08 7.33 4.54
N TYR A 56 5.55 6.65 3.53
CA TYR A 56 5.02 5.30 3.62
C TYR A 56 5.61 4.48 2.49
N ALA A 57 6.49 3.53 2.81
CA ALA A 57 7.13 2.68 1.83
C ALA A 57 6.64 1.24 1.97
N TYR A 58 5.98 0.73 0.93
CA TYR A 58 5.53 -0.65 0.89
C TYR A 58 6.67 -1.55 0.46
N SER A 59 7.41 -2.07 1.43
CA SER A 59 8.47 -3.02 1.14
C SER A 59 8.72 -3.99 2.29
N THR A 60 9.10 -5.21 1.94
CA THR A 60 9.61 -6.23 2.85
C THR A 60 11.15 -6.24 2.89
N SER A 61 11.81 -5.49 2.00
CA SER A 61 13.26 -5.46 1.88
C SER A 61 13.88 -4.60 2.99
N LYS A 62 14.77 -5.21 3.79
CA LYS A 62 15.57 -4.48 4.78
C LYS A 62 16.48 -3.45 4.12
N LEU A 63 16.98 -3.73 2.91
CA LEU A 63 17.82 -2.80 2.16
C LEU A 63 17.07 -1.49 1.87
N HIS A 64 15.79 -1.56 1.46
CA HIS A 64 14.99 -0.36 1.24
C HIS A 64 14.80 0.44 2.54
N CYS A 65 14.60 -0.24 3.68
CA CYS A 65 14.53 0.44 4.98
C CYS A 65 15.82 1.24 5.26
N GLU A 66 16.98 0.64 5.00
CA GLU A 66 18.27 1.29 5.21
C GLU A 66 18.54 2.44 4.23
N ILE A 67 18.11 2.33 2.96
CA ILE A 67 18.18 3.46 2.02
C ILE A 67 17.35 4.64 2.53
N LEU A 68 16.12 4.38 2.99
CA LEU A 68 15.24 5.45 3.49
C LEU A 68 15.81 6.10 4.76
N ARG A 69 16.50 5.34 5.64
CA ARG A 69 17.18 5.91 6.83
C ARG A 69 18.22 6.97 6.49
N LEU A 70 18.79 6.94 5.28
CA LEU A 70 19.83 7.90 4.91
C LEU A 70 19.31 9.34 4.87
N PHE A 71 18.02 9.54 4.58
CA PHE A 71 17.43 10.88 4.44
C PHE A 71 16.14 11.09 5.24
N SER A 72 15.69 10.07 5.98
CA SER A 72 14.48 10.14 6.79
C SER A 72 14.64 9.50 8.15
N LYS A 73 13.82 9.93 9.10
CA LYS A 73 13.68 9.28 10.39
C LYS A 73 12.62 8.19 10.30
N ILE A 74 13.04 6.93 10.38
CA ILE A 74 12.12 5.79 10.45
C ILE A 74 11.46 5.75 11.83
N GLU A 75 10.13 5.79 11.87
CA GLU A 75 9.34 5.76 13.10
C GLU A 75 9.00 4.32 13.49
N TYR A 76 8.54 3.50 12.54
CA TYR A 76 8.24 2.09 12.77
C TYR A 76 8.27 1.28 11.47
N GLN A 77 8.54 -0.01 11.63
CA GLN A 77 8.57 -0.99 10.55
C GLN A 77 7.56 -2.10 10.83
N LEU A 78 6.63 -2.28 9.91
CA LEU A 78 5.65 -3.36 9.85
C LEU A 78 6.10 -4.39 8.81
N PRO A 79 5.49 -5.59 8.75
CA PRO A 79 5.95 -6.68 7.87
C PRO A 79 6.08 -6.31 6.39
N ASN A 80 5.24 -5.41 5.89
CA ASN A 80 5.18 -4.97 4.49
C ASN A 80 5.12 -3.45 4.32
N LEU A 81 5.36 -2.68 5.39
CA LEU A 81 5.24 -1.22 5.40
C LEU A 81 6.30 -0.60 6.31
N ILE A 82 7.04 0.36 5.79
CA ILE A 82 7.97 1.19 6.54
C ILE A 82 7.34 2.57 6.65
N VAL A 83 7.29 3.12 7.86
CA VAL A 83 6.77 4.46 8.12
C VAL A 83 7.88 5.33 8.66
N GLY A 84 8.02 6.52 8.09
CA GLY A 84 9.01 7.50 8.51
C GLY A 84 8.53 8.93 8.31
N ALA A 85 9.38 9.86 8.73
CA ALA A 85 9.20 11.28 8.52
C ALA A 85 10.49 11.91 8.02
N ILE A 86 10.38 12.81 7.05
CA ILE A 86 11.50 13.64 6.60
C ILE A 86 11.59 14.82 7.56
N THR A 87 12.71 14.95 8.27
CA THR A 87 12.95 16.06 9.19
C THR A 87 14.11 16.91 8.70
N LYS A 88 14.23 18.12 9.26
CA LYS A 88 15.36 19.00 8.97
C LYS A 88 16.67 18.28 9.25
N GLU A 89 16.78 17.63 10.40
CA GLU A 89 17.97 16.92 10.86
C GLU A 89 18.32 15.73 9.95
N SER A 90 17.32 14.97 9.47
CA SER A 90 17.57 13.85 8.56
C SER A 90 18.11 14.30 7.21
N LEU A 91 17.65 15.45 6.70
CA LEU A 91 18.15 16.02 5.46
C LEU A 91 19.58 16.56 5.59
N TYR A 92 19.91 17.29 6.66
CA TYR A 92 21.30 17.74 6.87
C TYR A 92 22.27 16.57 6.98
N ASN A 93 21.89 15.51 7.68
CA ASN A 93 22.69 14.29 7.77
C ASN A 93 22.87 13.64 6.38
N ALA A 94 21.82 13.60 5.55
CA ALA A 94 21.91 13.11 4.18
C ALA A 94 22.89 13.93 3.33
N PHE A 95 22.81 15.26 3.42
CA PHE A 95 23.71 16.17 2.69
C PHE A 95 25.17 16.00 3.12
N GLU A 96 25.44 15.82 4.41
CA GLU A 96 26.80 15.53 4.93
C GLU A 96 27.34 14.20 4.40
N ASN A 97 26.46 13.21 4.20
CA ASN A 97 26.80 11.92 3.59
C ASN A 97 26.83 11.95 2.05
N GLY A 98 26.73 13.13 1.43
CA GLY A 98 26.85 13.31 0.00
C GLY A 98 25.59 12.96 -0.81
N ILE A 99 24.44 12.81 -0.15
CA ILE A 99 23.16 12.61 -0.82
C ILE A 99 22.59 13.97 -1.17
N THR A 100 22.41 14.27 -2.45
CA THR A 100 21.91 15.57 -2.91
C THR A 100 20.38 15.55 -3.05
N ALA A 101 19.75 16.72 -3.04
CA ALA A 101 18.29 16.81 -3.17
C ALA A 101 17.75 16.42 -4.57
N GLU A 102 18.63 16.23 -5.56
CA GLU A 102 18.27 15.89 -6.94
C GLU A 102 18.26 14.38 -7.22
N GLN A 103 18.88 13.58 -6.34
CA GLN A 103 18.89 12.11 -6.42
C GLN A 103 17.53 11.49 -6.07
#